data_AF-A0A2G5TQ12-F1
#
_entry.id   AF-A0A2G5TQ12-F1
#
_cell.length_a   1.000
_cell.length_b   1.000
_cell.length_c   1.000
_cell.angle_alpha   90.00
_cell.angle_beta   90.00
_cell.angle_gamma   90.00
#
_symmetry.space_group_name_H-M   'P 1'
#
loop_
_entity.id
_entity.type
_entity.pdbx_description
1 polymer ?
#
loop_
_entity_poly.entity_id
_entity_poly.type
_entity_poly.pdbx_seq_one_letter_code
_entity_poly.pdbx_strand_id
1 'polypeptide(L)'
;MSEKDKSMKLIAIVLLWLVAFYTALLFMRNSEEQPVEPSRPSVPSENHRGLNLTSDSEVPLVEKQANISIDFERFLKSFIPPIQQEATWEKIKNRTYLISPQYFAGSTRNLETVLQTTAKRTIANFLIMNFLSSQLDNPQIGDNECLESTKSSPLAVLRVFVRNHYDKENLEVASTLVEDIRKSVIGIFEQSTWLHESTKKNAILKLEKMEKLIGYSEEFEAPGALDKFYETVRNQKYNSESVTFLAAIIFDFQLDIAESDSYLMARMKVAHHNMKLDMDYIASLLSMKSVDDYAESNAFYMKIFNSLTLNVMFLDDPLFDSTFPTYAKIASIGAIIGHEIGHGFDPKGRFFDENGKIRNWWTPEDSAEYNKRAQCLIDQYSNYDDHSFGKNLNGSTTITEMVSDIIGYQAALNAYNKVDMSKEPSIFGFEDEQPDKMFFHLAALNWCGPKPHYSLAYQLEQVHPTDNFRVNGPLANMKSFAEAFNCPVGSPMNPKKKCELF
;
A
#
# COMPACT_ATOMS: atom_id res chain seq x y z
N MET A 1 0.09 -43.21 25.36
CA MET A 1 -0.42 -41.82 25.29
C MET A 1 -1.89 -41.90 24.90
N SER A 2 -2.80 -41.39 25.74
CA SER A 2 -4.24 -41.53 25.51
C SER A 2 -4.68 -40.78 24.23
N GLU A 3 -5.78 -41.20 23.59
CA GLU A 3 -6.35 -40.44 22.45
C GLU A 3 -6.61 -38.97 22.82
N LYS A 4 -7.03 -38.73 24.08
CA LYS A 4 -7.24 -37.40 24.64
C LYS A 4 -5.98 -36.52 24.65
N ASP A 5 -4.81 -37.12 24.92
CA ASP A 5 -3.51 -36.42 24.86
C ASP A 5 -3.06 -36.12 23.43
N LYS A 6 -3.42 -36.97 22.47
CA LYS A 6 -3.13 -36.73 21.04
C LYS A 6 -4.01 -35.60 20.50
N SER A 7 -5.30 -35.57 20.85
CA SER A 7 -6.24 -34.51 20.48
C SER A 7 -5.86 -33.17 21.11
N MET A 8 -5.47 -33.13 22.39
CA MET A 8 -5.02 -31.89 23.03
C MET A 8 -3.70 -31.36 22.46
N LYS A 9 -2.77 -32.24 22.06
CA LYS A 9 -1.54 -31.83 21.36
C LYS A 9 -1.84 -31.27 19.97
N LEU A 10 -2.76 -31.88 19.22
CA LEU A 10 -3.17 -31.39 17.91
C LEU A 10 -3.86 -30.01 18.02
N ILE A 11 -4.75 -29.85 19.00
CA ILE A 11 -5.40 -28.57 19.31
C ILE A 11 -4.37 -27.52 19.73
N ALA A 12 -3.36 -27.87 20.54
CA ALA A 12 -2.29 -26.97 20.94
C ALA A 12 -1.37 -26.57 19.77
N ILE A 13 -1.13 -27.47 18.81
CA ILE A 13 -0.33 -27.20 17.60
C ILE A 13 -1.11 -26.29 16.64
N VAL A 14 -2.39 -26.58 16.41
CA VAL A 14 -3.30 -25.71 15.64
C VAL A 14 -3.40 -24.35 16.30
N LEU A 15 -3.48 -24.28 17.63
CA LEU A 15 -3.46 -23.03 18.37
C LEU A 15 -2.18 -22.23 18.20
N LEU A 16 -1.01 -22.85 18.32
CA LEU A 16 0.27 -22.19 18.09
C LEU A 16 0.40 -21.69 16.65
N TRP A 17 -0.16 -22.43 15.70
CA TRP A 17 -0.23 -22.05 14.30
C TRP A 17 -1.21 -20.90 14.02
N LEU A 18 -2.36 -20.88 14.68
CA LEU A 18 -3.36 -19.81 14.55
C LEU A 18 -2.88 -18.50 15.17
N VAL A 19 -2.19 -18.60 16.31
CA VAL A 19 -1.47 -17.48 16.91
C VAL A 19 -0.38 -17.00 15.97
N ALA A 20 0.32 -17.92 15.30
CA ALA A 20 1.37 -17.57 14.37
C ALA A 20 0.88 -16.90 13.10
N PHE A 21 -0.21 -17.41 12.56
CA PHE A 21 -0.87 -16.82 11.43
C PHE A 21 -1.31 -15.37 11.73
N TYR A 22 -1.94 -15.14 12.88
CA TYR A 22 -2.49 -13.83 13.22
C TYR A 22 -1.43 -12.81 13.69
N THR A 23 -0.40 -13.26 14.39
CA THR A 23 0.69 -12.37 14.82
C THR A 23 1.52 -11.96 13.61
N ALA A 24 1.75 -12.85 12.64
CA ALA A 24 2.42 -12.49 11.39
C ALA A 24 1.57 -11.56 10.50
N LEU A 25 0.25 -11.78 10.43
CA LEU A 25 -0.69 -10.85 9.76
C LEU A 25 -0.72 -9.45 10.39
N LEU A 26 -0.61 -9.36 11.73
CA LEU A 26 -0.53 -8.07 12.44
C LEU A 26 0.84 -7.39 12.27
N PHE A 27 1.91 -8.15 12.03
CA PHE A 27 3.26 -7.63 11.80
C PHE A 27 3.54 -7.26 10.34
N MET A 28 2.87 -7.91 9.39
CA MET A 28 3.06 -7.70 7.94
C MET A 28 1.93 -6.91 7.29
N ARG A 29 0.94 -6.44 8.06
CA ARG A 29 0.09 -5.35 7.61
C ARG A 29 0.95 -4.10 7.57
N ASN A 30 1.63 -3.92 6.44
CA ASN A 30 2.25 -2.68 6.04
C ASN A 30 1.27 -1.53 6.25
N SER A 31 1.83 -0.33 6.37
CA SER A 31 1.12 0.94 6.39
C SER A 31 0.41 1.26 5.06
N GLU A 32 -0.22 0.27 4.43
CA GLU A 32 -0.90 0.36 3.14
C GLU A 32 -2.40 0.57 3.39
N GLU A 33 -2.89 1.67 2.83
CA GLU A 33 -4.20 2.25 3.03
C GLU A 33 -5.24 1.48 2.20
N GLN A 34 -5.76 0.40 2.76
CA GLN A 34 -6.87 -0.33 2.16
C GLN A 34 -8.22 0.35 2.50
N PRO A 35 -9.11 0.60 1.53
CA PRO A 35 -10.45 1.11 1.80
C PRO A 35 -11.29 0.05 2.53
N VAL A 36 -11.94 0.45 3.63
CA VAL A 36 -12.79 -0.45 4.43
C VAL A 36 -14.20 -0.47 3.82
N GLU A 37 -14.70 -1.65 3.43
CA GLU A 37 -16.09 -1.79 2.96
C GLU A 37 -17.15 -1.50 4.05
N PRO A 38 -18.37 -1.08 3.68
CA PRO A 38 -19.31 -0.40 4.59
C PRO A 38 -20.08 -1.30 5.59
N SER A 39 -19.73 -2.58 5.75
CA SER A 39 -20.64 -3.56 6.36
C SER A 39 -20.33 -3.98 7.81
N ARG A 40 -19.34 -3.39 8.50
CA ARG A 40 -19.05 -3.75 9.91
C ARG A 40 -19.53 -2.71 10.92
N PRO A 41 -20.21 -3.14 12.01
CA PRO A 41 -20.37 -2.29 13.19
C PRO A 41 -19.00 -2.08 13.84
N SER A 42 -18.54 -0.84 13.88
CA SER A 42 -17.30 -0.41 14.51
C SER A 42 -17.33 -0.62 16.03
N VAL A 43 -16.33 -1.33 16.56
CA VAL A 43 -15.93 -1.20 17.97
C VAL A 43 -15.42 0.24 18.16
N PRO A 44 -15.77 0.95 19.26
CA PRO A 44 -15.44 2.36 19.40
C PRO A 44 -13.93 2.60 19.33
N SER A 45 -13.49 3.41 18.36
CA SER A 45 -12.14 3.93 18.31
C SER A 45 -11.95 4.90 19.48
N GLU A 46 -11.06 4.57 20.42
CA GLU A 46 -10.65 5.50 21.47
C GLU A 46 -9.87 6.65 20.84
N ASN A 47 -10.50 7.83 20.82
CA ASN A 47 -9.91 9.17 20.69
C ASN A 47 -8.37 9.21 20.55
N HIS A 48 -7.87 9.25 19.31
CA HIS A 48 -6.50 9.67 19.02
C HIS A 48 -6.35 11.18 19.27
N ARG A 49 -6.22 11.57 20.55
CA ARG A 49 -5.72 12.90 20.92
C ARG A 49 -4.22 12.95 20.63
N GLY A 50 -3.83 13.77 19.66
CA GLY A 50 -2.49 14.37 19.55
C GLY A 50 -1.31 13.43 19.76
N LEU A 51 -0.99 12.61 18.76
CA LEU A 51 0.32 11.96 18.69
C LEU A 51 1.31 12.97 18.11
N ASN A 52 2.24 13.44 18.96
CA ASN A 52 3.46 14.13 18.56
C ASN A 52 4.19 13.26 17.52
N LEU A 53 4.23 13.72 16.26
CA LEU A 53 4.88 13.05 15.13
C LEU A 53 6.41 13.25 15.17
N THR A 54 7.06 12.71 16.20
CA THR A 54 8.52 12.59 16.27
C THR A 54 8.95 11.13 16.36
N SER A 55 9.73 10.69 15.36
CA SER A 55 10.76 9.62 15.34
C SER A 55 10.50 8.20 15.87
N ASP A 56 9.40 7.86 16.54
CA ASP A 56 9.37 6.63 17.36
C ASP A 56 8.67 5.40 16.73
N SER A 57 8.31 5.41 15.44
CA SER A 57 7.32 4.44 14.94
C SER A 57 7.82 3.08 14.46
N GLU A 58 9.12 2.89 14.16
CA GLU A 58 9.62 1.64 13.56
C GLU A 58 11.05 1.31 14.08
N VAL A 59 11.22 0.18 14.77
CA VAL A 59 12.52 -0.27 15.34
C VAL A 59 12.86 -1.66 14.81
N PRO A 60 14.12 -1.96 14.42
CA PRO A 60 14.50 -3.29 14.00
C PRO A 60 14.12 -4.33 15.06
N LEU A 61 13.48 -5.42 14.62
CA LEU A 61 12.97 -6.46 15.51
C LEU A 61 14.07 -7.01 16.45
N VAL A 62 15.27 -7.23 15.91
CA VAL A 62 16.45 -7.74 16.64
C VAL A 62 16.85 -6.83 17.80
N GLU A 63 16.68 -5.51 17.68
CA GLU A 63 17.07 -4.55 18.73
C GLU A 63 16.12 -4.56 19.93
N LYS A 64 14.85 -4.94 19.74
CA LYS A 64 13.82 -4.94 20.79
C LYS A 64 13.43 -6.34 21.27
N GLN A 65 13.81 -7.40 20.56
CA GLN A 65 13.51 -8.79 20.89
C GLN A 65 13.86 -9.17 22.33
N ALA A 66 14.95 -8.62 22.89
CA ALA A 66 15.38 -8.91 24.27
C ALA A 66 14.37 -8.49 25.35
N ASN A 67 13.46 -7.57 25.03
CA ASN A 67 12.47 -7.01 25.97
C ASN A 67 11.04 -7.50 25.70
N ILE A 68 10.87 -8.53 24.85
CA ILE A 68 9.56 -9.07 24.46
C ILE A 68 9.57 -10.59 24.71
N SER A 69 8.55 -11.10 25.41
CA SER A 69 8.43 -12.55 25.74
C SER A 69 8.15 -13.44 24.53
N ILE A 70 7.62 -12.86 23.46
CA ILE A 70 7.38 -13.56 22.20
C ILE A 70 8.72 -13.79 21.50
N ASP A 71 9.07 -15.05 21.26
CA ASP A 71 10.25 -15.45 20.49
C ASP A 71 9.98 -15.31 18.98
N PHE A 72 10.09 -14.09 18.45
CA PHE A 72 9.83 -13.81 17.03
C PHE A 72 10.87 -14.46 16.12
N GLU A 73 12.12 -14.64 16.57
CA GLU A 73 13.13 -15.34 15.79
C GLU A 73 12.70 -16.78 15.52
N ARG A 74 12.41 -17.55 16.57
CA ARG A 74 11.97 -18.94 16.41
C ARG A 74 10.72 -19.04 15.55
N PHE A 75 9.82 -18.09 15.72
CA PHE A 75 8.58 -18.00 14.99
C PHE A 75 8.78 -17.75 13.50
N LEU A 76 9.51 -16.71 13.12
CA LEU A 76 9.77 -16.37 11.73
C LEU A 76 10.60 -17.47 11.05
N LYS A 77 11.58 -18.03 11.77
CA LYS A 77 12.34 -19.20 11.32
C LYS A 77 11.45 -20.41 11.02
N SER A 78 10.28 -20.54 11.65
CA SER A 78 9.36 -21.66 11.38
C SER A 78 8.75 -21.65 9.98
N PHE A 79 8.71 -20.49 9.32
CA PHE A 79 8.27 -20.33 7.93
C PHE A 79 9.40 -20.55 6.91
N ILE A 80 10.64 -20.71 7.36
CA ILE A 80 11.80 -20.92 6.49
C ILE A 80 12.14 -22.42 6.47
N PRO A 81 12.47 -23.01 5.30
CA PRO A 81 12.96 -24.38 5.22
C PRO A 81 14.14 -24.64 6.17
N PRO A 82 14.09 -25.66 7.05
CA PRO A 82 15.14 -25.97 8.02
C PRO A 82 16.58 -25.98 7.48
N ILE A 83 16.77 -26.41 6.22
CA ILE A 83 18.09 -26.48 5.57
C ILE A 83 18.64 -25.08 5.24
N GLN A 84 17.75 -24.13 4.94
CA GLN A 84 18.10 -22.76 4.57
C GLN A 84 17.89 -21.77 5.71
N GLN A 85 17.31 -22.24 6.83
CA GLN A 85 16.83 -21.43 7.94
C GLN A 85 17.85 -20.41 8.43
N GLU A 86 19.10 -20.82 8.65
CA GLU A 86 20.13 -19.90 9.17
C GLU A 86 20.60 -18.91 8.10
N ALA A 87 20.85 -19.38 6.87
CA ALA A 87 21.32 -18.52 5.78
C ALA A 87 20.26 -17.47 5.38
N THR A 88 18.99 -17.84 5.37
CA THR A 88 17.86 -16.94 5.11
C THR A 88 17.62 -16.01 6.29
N TRP A 89 17.69 -16.52 7.53
CA TRP A 89 17.56 -15.69 8.74
C TRP A 89 18.56 -14.53 8.77
N GLU A 90 19.83 -14.80 8.45
CA GLU A 90 20.87 -13.78 8.38
C GLU A 90 20.55 -12.64 7.39
N LYS A 91 19.77 -12.94 6.34
CA LYS A 91 19.30 -11.94 5.37
C LYS A 91 18.10 -11.15 5.87
N ILE A 92 17.17 -11.77 6.60
CA ILE A 92 15.91 -11.15 6.99
C ILE A 92 15.93 -10.42 8.34
N LYS A 93 16.82 -10.81 9.26
CA LYS A 93 16.81 -10.29 10.65
C LYS A 93 16.93 -8.77 10.75
N ASN A 94 17.71 -8.15 9.85
CA ASN A 94 17.92 -6.70 9.80
C ASN A 94 16.94 -5.98 8.85
N ARG A 95 16.00 -6.72 8.25
CA ARG A 95 14.98 -6.21 7.33
C ARG A 95 13.57 -6.32 7.90
N THR A 96 13.45 -6.78 9.15
CA THR A 96 12.19 -6.94 9.86
C THR A 96 12.08 -5.87 10.95
N TYR A 97 10.97 -5.14 10.95
CA TYR A 97 10.74 -4.00 11.85
C TYR A 97 9.49 -4.21 12.69
N LEU A 98 9.54 -3.75 13.94
CA LEU A 98 8.38 -3.63 14.82
C LEU A 98 7.65 -2.33 14.49
N ILE A 99 6.43 -2.46 13.98
CA ILE A 99 5.52 -1.33 13.85
C ILE A 99 4.90 -1.07 15.23
N SER A 100 4.94 0.17 15.68
CA SER A 100 4.39 0.59 16.98
C SER A 100 4.96 -0.18 18.19
N PRO A 101 6.28 -0.11 18.44
CA PRO A 101 6.96 -0.82 19.54
C PRO A 101 6.39 -0.50 20.93
N GLN A 102 5.69 0.63 21.09
CA GLN A 102 4.99 1.01 22.32
C GLN A 102 3.94 -0.02 22.77
N TYR A 103 3.33 -0.77 21.86
CA TYR A 103 2.38 -1.83 22.23
C TYR A 103 3.05 -3.01 22.93
N PHE A 104 4.36 -3.21 22.72
CA PHE A 104 5.13 -4.27 23.36
C PHE A 104 5.84 -3.78 24.63
N ALA A 105 6.37 -2.55 24.63
CA ALA A 105 7.29 -2.06 25.67
C ALA A 105 6.82 -0.81 26.44
N GLY A 106 5.57 -0.35 26.26
CA GLY A 106 5.04 0.85 26.92
C GLY A 106 4.76 0.68 28.43
N SER A 107 4.71 1.78 29.19
CA SER A 107 4.53 1.76 30.66
C SER A 107 3.08 1.50 31.12
N THR A 108 2.11 1.44 30.21
CA THR A 108 0.68 1.19 30.50
C THR A 108 0.21 -0.03 29.73
N ARG A 109 -0.52 -0.94 30.40
CA ARG A 109 -1.18 -2.18 29.89
C ARG A 109 -0.73 -2.61 28.48
N ASN A 110 0.54 -2.93 28.35
CA ASN A 110 1.14 -3.35 27.09
C ASN A 110 0.90 -4.85 26.87
N LEU A 111 1.10 -5.32 25.64
CA LEU A 111 0.91 -6.72 25.26
C LEU A 111 1.76 -7.65 26.14
N GLU A 112 2.98 -7.26 26.47
CA GLU A 112 3.88 -8.04 27.31
C GLU A 112 3.29 -8.29 28.72
N THR A 113 2.74 -7.26 29.35
CA THR A 113 2.08 -7.36 30.65
C THR A 113 0.87 -8.26 30.55
N VAL A 114 0.07 -8.14 29.49
CA VAL A 114 -1.10 -9.01 29.26
C VAL A 114 -0.68 -10.47 29.12
N LEU A 115 0.37 -10.75 28.33
CA LEU A 115 0.88 -12.10 28.10
C LEU A 115 1.46 -12.73 29.38
N GLN A 116 2.17 -11.96 30.20
CA GLN A 116 2.78 -12.45 31.44
C GLN A 116 1.76 -12.64 32.56
N THR A 117 0.76 -11.77 32.67
CA THR A 117 -0.19 -11.76 33.80
C THR A 117 -1.46 -12.56 33.55
N THR A 118 -1.79 -12.86 32.29
CA THR A 118 -2.99 -13.62 31.92
C THR A 118 -2.71 -15.12 31.90
N ALA A 119 -3.62 -15.92 32.47
CA ALA A 119 -3.49 -17.37 32.43
C ALA A 119 -3.41 -17.90 30.99
N LYS A 120 -2.49 -18.83 30.72
CA LYS A 120 -2.27 -19.43 29.38
C LYS A 120 -3.55 -19.94 28.72
N ARG A 121 -4.48 -20.51 29.51
CA ARG A 121 -5.78 -20.99 29.02
C ARG A 121 -6.66 -19.85 28.51
N THR A 122 -6.66 -18.70 29.19
CA THR A 122 -7.44 -17.53 28.78
C THR A 122 -6.87 -16.92 27.50
N ILE A 123 -5.54 -16.80 27.41
CA ILE A 123 -4.85 -16.38 26.18
C ILE A 123 -5.23 -17.31 25.01
N ALA A 124 -5.13 -18.63 25.21
CA ALA A 124 -5.50 -19.61 24.20
C ALA A 124 -6.98 -19.47 23.78
N ASN A 125 -7.91 -19.34 24.73
CA ASN A 125 -9.33 -19.16 24.44
C ASN A 125 -9.59 -17.88 23.63
N PHE A 126 -8.95 -16.76 23.99
CA PHE A 126 -9.06 -15.51 23.24
C PHE A 126 -8.63 -15.69 21.79
N LEU A 127 -7.50 -16.36 21.56
CA LEU A 127 -6.97 -16.61 20.21
C LEU A 127 -7.87 -17.55 19.40
N ILE A 128 -8.45 -18.58 20.01
CA ILE A 128 -9.46 -19.45 19.36
C ILE A 128 -10.67 -18.63 18.96
N MET A 129 -11.22 -17.84 19.88
CA MET A 129 -12.44 -17.08 19.61
C MET A 129 -12.21 -16.02 18.54
N ASN A 130 -11.06 -15.34 18.57
CA ASN A 130 -10.69 -14.38 17.54
C ASN A 130 -10.51 -15.04 16.16
N PHE A 131 -9.91 -16.23 16.12
CA PHE A 131 -9.84 -17.03 14.89
C PHE A 131 -11.24 -17.44 14.41
N LEU A 132 -12.08 -17.99 15.29
CA LEU A 132 -13.44 -18.38 14.90
C LEU A 132 -14.26 -17.18 14.43
N SER A 133 -14.17 -16.03 15.11
CA SER A 133 -14.83 -14.79 14.67
C SER A 133 -14.36 -14.38 13.28
N SER A 134 -13.04 -14.37 13.03
CA SER A 134 -12.52 -13.99 11.71
C SER A 134 -12.97 -14.93 10.58
N GLN A 135 -13.24 -16.20 10.89
CA GLN A 135 -13.80 -17.15 9.92
C GLN A 135 -15.32 -17.02 9.76
N LEU A 136 -16.04 -16.60 10.81
CA LEU A 136 -17.50 -16.47 10.83
C LEU A 136 -18.02 -15.10 10.37
N ASP A 137 -17.19 -14.06 10.48
CA ASP A 137 -17.48 -12.69 10.03
C ASP A 137 -17.38 -12.54 8.50
N ASN A 138 -17.19 -13.63 7.76
CA ASN A 138 -17.31 -13.63 6.30
C ASN A 138 -18.79 -13.80 5.91
N PRO A 139 -19.45 -12.79 5.32
CA PRO A 139 -20.85 -12.89 4.95
C PRO A 139 -21.08 -14.02 3.94
N GLN A 140 -22.28 -14.59 3.99
CA GLN A 140 -22.68 -15.82 3.30
C GLN A 140 -22.30 -15.88 1.81
N ILE A 141 -21.77 -17.04 1.44
CA ILE A 141 -21.57 -17.65 0.11
C ILE A 141 -22.48 -17.05 -0.97
N GLY A 142 -21.92 -16.11 -1.73
CA GLY A 142 -22.42 -15.66 -3.03
C GLY A 142 -21.33 -15.79 -4.09
N ASP A 143 -21.66 -15.65 -5.38
CA ASP A 143 -20.76 -15.88 -6.52
C ASP A 143 -19.43 -15.07 -6.46
N ASN A 144 -19.41 -13.95 -5.73
CA ASN A 144 -18.23 -13.12 -5.53
C ASN A 144 -17.17 -13.74 -4.58
N GLU A 145 -17.52 -14.73 -3.74
CA GLU A 145 -16.56 -15.28 -2.75
C GLU A 145 -15.49 -16.18 -3.40
N CYS A 146 -15.80 -16.83 -4.53
CA CYS A 146 -14.79 -17.56 -5.31
C CYS A 146 -13.73 -16.62 -5.88
N LEU A 147 -14.14 -15.44 -6.37
CA LEU A 147 -13.22 -14.41 -6.86
C LEU A 147 -12.32 -13.91 -5.73
N GLU A 148 -12.89 -13.53 -4.58
CA GLU A 148 -12.10 -13.12 -3.41
C GLU A 148 -11.14 -14.22 -2.93
N SER A 149 -11.57 -15.48 -2.99
CA SER A 149 -10.70 -16.61 -2.66
C SER A 149 -9.52 -16.72 -3.63
N THR A 150 -9.73 -16.46 -4.94
CA THR A 150 -8.63 -16.50 -5.92
C THR A 150 -7.62 -15.37 -5.72
N LYS A 151 -8.01 -14.23 -5.13
CA LYS A 151 -7.07 -13.14 -4.83
C LYS A 151 -5.95 -13.56 -3.88
N SER A 152 -6.16 -14.60 -3.07
CA SER A 152 -5.09 -15.22 -2.25
C SER A 152 -3.97 -15.90 -3.07
N SER A 153 -4.11 -15.97 -4.40
CA SER A 153 -3.05 -16.35 -5.34
C SER A 153 -2.95 -15.28 -6.45
N PRO A 154 -2.51 -14.06 -6.09
CA PRO A 154 -2.70 -12.87 -6.90
C PRO A 154 -1.89 -12.90 -8.21
N LEU A 155 -0.68 -13.45 -8.18
CA LEU A 155 0.15 -13.61 -9.38
C LEU A 155 -0.44 -14.61 -10.38
N ALA A 156 -1.15 -15.65 -9.90
CA ALA A 156 -1.87 -16.58 -10.77
C ALA A 156 -3.07 -15.91 -11.43
N VAL A 157 -3.87 -15.15 -10.65
CA VAL A 157 -4.99 -14.35 -11.18
C VAL A 157 -4.48 -13.37 -12.23
N LEU A 158 -3.42 -12.62 -11.90
CA LEU A 158 -2.80 -11.65 -12.79
C LEU A 158 -2.33 -12.30 -14.09
N ARG A 159 -1.67 -13.47 -14.02
CA ARG A 159 -1.21 -14.20 -15.21
C ARG A 159 -2.36 -14.64 -16.12
N VAL A 160 -3.48 -15.07 -15.53
CA VAL A 160 -4.67 -15.44 -16.30
C VAL A 160 -5.30 -14.20 -16.94
N PHE A 161 -5.48 -13.11 -16.18
CA PHE A 161 -6.04 -11.87 -16.68
C PHE A 161 -5.22 -11.32 -17.85
N VAL A 162 -3.91 -11.16 -17.64
CA VAL A 162 -2.98 -10.62 -18.63
C VAL A 162 -2.97 -11.41 -19.93
N ARG A 163 -3.04 -12.74 -19.85
CA ARG A 163 -2.99 -13.60 -21.03
C ARG A 163 -4.25 -13.54 -21.89
N ASN A 164 -5.40 -13.28 -21.28
CA ASN A 164 -6.70 -13.44 -21.93
C ASN A 164 -7.41 -12.11 -22.21
N HIS A 165 -7.08 -11.05 -21.47
CA HIS A 165 -7.90 -9.84 -21.43
C HIS A 165 -7.13 -8.51 -21.53
N TYR A 166 -5.81 -8.52 -21.46
CA TYR A 166 -5.04 -7.27 -21.33
C TYR A 166 -4.12 -7.01 -22.53
N ASP A 167 -4.07 -5.76 -22.99
CA ASP A 167 -3.07 -5.32 -23.97
C ASP A 167 -1.74 -5.00 -23.29
N LYS A 168 -0.73 -5.83 -23.56
CA LYS A 168 0.60 -5.67 -22.97
C LYS A 168 1.31 -4.40 -23.40
N GLU A 169 0.95 -3.79 -24.53
CA GLU A 169 1.52 -2.51 -24.96
C GLU A 169 1.32 -1.43 -23.89
N ASN A 170 0.22 -1.51 -23.11
CA ASN A 170 -0.05 -0.60 -22.01
C ASN A 170 1.06 -0.58 -20.95
N LEU A 171 1.75 -1.70 -20.69
CA LEU A 171 2.85 -1.74 -19.70
C LEU A 171 4.04 -0.89 -20.14
N GLU A 172 4.42 -0.96 -21.42
CA GLU A 172 5.55 -0.21 -21.97
C GLU A 172 5.24 1.29 -22.02
N VAL A 173 4.03 1.65 -22.46
CA VAL A 173 3.58 3.05 -22.53
C VAL A 173 3.47 3.66 -21.12
N ALA A 174 2.88 2.93 -20.16
CA ALA A 174 2.78 3.38 -18.77
C ALA A 174 4.16 3.53 -18.12
N SER A 175 5.08 2.58 -18.37
CA SER A 175 6.46 2.67 -17.89
C SER A 175 7.18 3.91 -18.39
N THR A 176 6.96 4.31 -19.65
CA THR A 176 7.50 5.56 -20.21
C THR A 176 6.87 6.78 -19.54
N LEU A 177 5.55 6.79 -19.37
CA LEU A 177 4.83 7.88 -18.70
C LEU A 177 5.32 8.10 -17.27
N VAL A 178 5.60 7.03 -16.52
CA VAL A 178 6.18 7.12 -15.17
C VAL A 178 7.51 7.89 -15.16
N GLU A 179 8.37 7.68 -16.15
CA GLU A 179 9.63 8.45 -16.25
C GLU A 179 9.39 9.93 -16.54
N ASP A 180 8.40 10.26 -17.37
CA ASP A 180 8.10 11.64 -17.72
C ASP A 180 7.44 12.41 -16.57
N ILE A 181 6.60 11.72 -15.78
CA ILE A 181 6.07 12.26 -14.52
C ILE A 181 7.20 12.41 -13.48
N ARG A 182 8.08 11.41 -13.32
CA ARG A 182 9.24 11.50 -12.42
C ARG A 182 10.13 12.70 -12.75
N LYS A 183 10.47 12.90 -14.02
CA LYS A 183 11.22 14.10 -14.47
C LYS A 183 10.47 15.40 -14.14
N SER A 184 9.16 15.38 -14.22
CA SER A 184 8.34 16.55 -13.89
C SER A 184 8.33 16.83 -12.38
N VAL A 185 8.34 15.80 -11.52
CA VAL A 185 8.55 15.95 -10.08
C VAL A 185 9.96 16.45 -9.76
N ILE A 186 11.01 15.94 -10.43
CA ILE A 186 12.37 16.48 -10.31
C ILE A 186 12.37 17.99 -10.60
N GLY A 187 11.71 18.42 -11.68
CA GLY A 187 11.58 19.82 -12.02
C GLY A 187 10.88 20.68 -10.96
N ILE A 188 9.90 20.12 -10.22
CA ILE A 188 9.25 20.81 -9.08
C ILE A 188 10.29 21.13 -7.99
N PHE A 189 11.13 20.16 -7.63
CA PHE A 189 12.17 20.36 -6.61
C PHE A 189 13.27 21.32 -7.06
N GLU A 190 13.71 21.21 -8.33
CA GLU A 190 14.73 22.11 -8.90
C GLU A 190 14.27 23.58 -8.86
N GLN A 191 13.01 23.82 -9.25
CA GLN A 191 12.42 25.16 -9.34
C GLN A 191 11.94 25.71 -7.99
N SER A 192 11.91 24.88 -6.94
CA SER A 192 11.46 25.32 -5.62
C SER A 192 12.31 26.50 -5.12
N THR A 193 11.63 27.54 -4.65
CA THR A 193 12.26 28.82 -4.29
C THR A 193 12.65 28.91 -2.82
N TRP A 194 12.17 27.98 -1.99
CA TRP A 194 12.34 28.04 -0.54
C TRP A 194 13.17 26.89 0.03
N LEU A 195 13.34 25.80 -0.72
CA LEU A 195 14.21 24.69 -0.33
C LEU A 195 15.69 25.05 -0.44
N HIS A 196 16.46 24.66 0.57
CA HIS A 196 17.93 24.73 0.50
C HIS A 196 18.48 23.74 -0.53
N GLU A 197 19.60 24.12 -1.17
CA GLU A 197 20.27 23.30 -2.19
C GLU A 197 20.64 21.88 -1.71
N SER A 198 20.96 21.71 -0.43
CA SER A 198 21.20 20.38 0.15
C SER A 198 19.95 19.50 0.14
N THR A 199 18.80 20.07 0.48
CA THR A 199 17.52 19.34 0.53
C THR A 199 17.05 19.01 -0.89
N LYS A 200 17.20 19.95 -1.84
CA LYS A 200 16.94 19.70 -3.26
C LYS A 200 17.75 18.53 -3.81
N LYS A 201 19.07 18.53 -3.59
CA LYS A 201 19.96 17.44 -4.03
C LYS A 201 19.56 16.09 -3.47
N ASN A 202 19.22 16.03 -2.18
CA ASN A 202 18.76 14.78 -1.55
C ASN A 202 17.40 14.32 -2.11
N ALA A 203 16.47 15.24 -2.35
CA ALA A 203 15.18 14.92 -2.95
C ALA A 203 15.32 14.38 -4.38
N ILE A 204 16.18 15.00 -5.19
CA ILE A 204 16.48 14.54 -6.56
C ILE A 204 17.14 13.17 -6.52
N LEU A 205 18.13 12.95 -5.64
CA LEU A 205 18.75 11.64 -5.48
C LEU A 205 17.73 10.55 -5.10
N LYS A 206 16.76 10.88 -4.23
CA LYS A 206 15.66 9.98 -3.87
C LYS A 206 14.77 9.64 -5.07
N LEU A 207 14.45 10.62 -5.92
CA LEU A 207 13.68 10.41 -7.15
C LEU A 207 14.46 9.55 -8.16
N GLU A 208 15.75 9.80 -8.34
CA GLU A 208 16.62 9.07 -9.27
C GLU A 208 16.79 7.59 -8.88
N LYS A 209 16.82 7.30 -7.57
CA LYS A 209 16.88 5.93 -7.05
C LYS A 209 15.51 5.27 -6.83
N MET A 210 14.42 5.96 -7.15
CA MET A 210 13.09 5.40 -6.96
C MET A 210 12.87 4.22 -7.91
N GLU A 211 12.67 3.03 -7.35
CA GLU A 211 12.35 1.85 -8.14
C GLU A 211 10.91 1.92 -8.67
N LYS A 212 10.62 1.19 -9.74
CA LYS A 212 9.25 1.06 -10.26
C LYS A 212 8.94 -0.38 -10.65
N LEU A 213 7.72 -0.80 -10.37
CA LEU A 213 7.12 -2.05 -10.83
C LEU A 213 5.85 -1.71 -11.61
N ILE A 214 5.83 -2.02 -12.91
CA ILE A 214 4.69 -1.74 -13.78
C ILE A 214 4.06 -3.07 -14.15
N GLY A 215 2.89 -3.35 -13.58
CA GLY A 215 2.21 -4.62 -13.66
C GLY A 215 2.94 -5.72 -12.88
N TYR A 216 3.83 -6.44 -13.54
CA TYR A 216 4.60 -7.56 -12.97
C TYR A 216 6.00 -7.64 -13.58
N SER A 217 6.88 -8.39 -12.92
CA SER A 217 8.25 -8.61 -13.37
C SER A 217 8.30 -9.41 -14.67
N GLU A 218 9.10 -8.96 -15.64
CA GLU A 218 9.32 -9.63 -16.94
C GLU A 218 9.76 -11.09 -16.79
N GLU A 219 10.35 -11.46 -15.64
CA GLU A 219 10.76 -12.84 -15.37
C GLU A 219 9.59 -13.83 -15.44
N PHE A 220 8.36 -13.38 -15.17
CA PHE A 220 7.15 -14.21 -15.22
C PHE A 220 6.61 -14.43 -16.63
N GLU A 221 7.22 -13.83 -17.66
CA GLU A 221 6.80 -14.03 -19.04
C GLU A 221 7.19 -15.38 -19.61
N ALA A 222 8.37 -15.86 -19.24
CA ALA A 222 8.88 -17.12 -19.75
C ALA A 222 7.91 -18.27 -19.44
N PRO A 223 7.63 -19.18 -20.40
CA PRO A 223 6.78 -20.34 -20.16
C PRO A 223 7.25 -21.14 -18.93
N GLY A 224 6.33 -21.40 -18.02
CA GLY A 224 6.61 -22.11 -16.76
C GLY A 224 7.33 -21.29 -15.68
N ALA A 225 7.60 -19.99 -15.87
CA ALA A 225 8.25 -19.17 -14.85
C ALA A 225 7.38 -18.97 -13.60
N LEU A 226 6.08 -18.74 -13.77
CA LEU A 226 5.15 -18.65 -12.65
C LEU A 226 4.95 -20.03 -11.97
N ASP A 227 4.94 -21.11 -12.74
CA ASP A 227 4.91 -22.46 -12.17
C ASP A 227 6.15 -22.68 -11.31
N LYS A 228 7.33 -22.28 -11.80
CA LYS A 228 8.60 -22.28 -11.06
C LYS A 228 8.55 -21.43 -9.79
N PHE A 229 7.88 -20.28 -9.81
CA PHE A 229 7.71 -19.43 -8.63
C PHE A 229 6.96 -20.18 -7.52
N TYR A 230 5.81 -20.78 -7.83
CA TYR A 230 5.07 -21.63 -6.88
C TYR A 230 5.77 -22.97 -6.59
N GLU A 231 6.64 -23.44 -7.49
CA GLU A 231 7.48 -24.64 -7.38
C GLU A 231 8.80 -24.45 -6.65
N THR A 232 9.28 -23.23 -6.44
CA THR A 232 10.59 -23.01 -5.78
C THR A 232 10.56 -23.58 -4.35
N VAL A 233 9.36 -23.77 -3.83
CA VAL A 233 9.03 -24.43 -2.58
C VAL A 233 9.00 -26.00 -2.68
N ARG A 234 9.10 -26.58 -3.87
CA ARG A 234 8.90 -28.02 -4.20
C ARG A 234 10.18 -28.87 -4.21
N ASN A 235 11.38 -28.28 -4.24
CA ASN A 235 12.63 -29.02 -4.55
C ASN A 235 13.54 -29.39 -3.36
N GLN A 236 13.07 -29.35 -2.12
CA GLN A 236 13.74 -30.07 -1.04
C GLN A 236 12.99 -31.34 -0.68
N LYS A 237 13.17 -32.35 -1.52
CA LYS A 237 12.83 -33.74 -1.18
C LYS A 237 13.67 -34.12 0.04
N TYR A 238 13.04 -34.13 1.22
CA TYR A 238 13.70 -34.63 2.43
C TYR A 238 13.98 -36.12 2.24
N ASN A 239 15.26 -36.50 2.28
CA ASN A 239 15.65 -37.90 2.46
C ASN A 239 15.23 -38.30 3.89
N SER A 240 14.04 -38.88 4.02
CA SER A 240 13.46 -39.26 5.30
C SER A 240 14.08 -40.57 5.80
N GLU A 241 15.18 -40.47 6.53
CA GLU A 241 15.49 -41.47 7.57
C GLU A 241 15.31 -40.91 8.99
N SER A 242 15.14 -39.59 9.15
CA SER A 242 15.13 -38.94 10.48
C SER A 242 14.03 -37.91 10.73
N VAL A 243 13.15 -37.62 9.77
CA VAL A 243 12.03 -36.67 9.93
C VAL A 243 10.74 -37.44 10.17
N THR A 244 10.14 -37.29 11.36
CA THR A 244 8.85 -37.95 11.68
C THR A 244 7.75 -37.50 10.71
N PHE A 245 6.80 -38.38 10.39
CA PHE A 245 5.63 -38.10 9.55
C PHE A 245 4.89 -36.81 9.94
N LEU A 246 4.85 -36.47 11.23
CA LEU A 246 4.29 -35.22 11.74
C LEU A 246 5.12 -33.99 11.36
N ALA A 247 6.44 -34.10 11.36
CA ALA A 247 7.32 -33.05 10.86
C ALA A 247 7.22 -32.90 9.34
N ALA A 248 7.05 -34.00 8.59
CA ALA A 248 6.77 -33.90 7.15
C ALA A 248 5.46 -33.17 6.83
N ILE A 249 4.41 -33.33 7.66
CA ILE A 249 3.13 -32.59 7.52
C ILE A 249 3.26 -31.13 7.98
N ILE A 250 3.96 -30.87 9.09
CA ILE A 250 4.15 -29.51 9.63
C ILE A 250 5.08 -28.69 8.73
N PHE A 251 6.08 -29.34 8.13
CA PHE A 251 7.06 -28.75 7.24
C PHE A 251 6.78 -29.14 5.78
N ASP A 252 5.57 -29.54 5.42
CA ASP A 252 5.27 -29.72 4.00
C ASP A 252 5.29 -28.33 3.38
N PHE A 253 6.25 -28.13 2.50
CA PHE A 253 6.52 -26.85 1.90
C PHE A 253 5.58 -26.61 0.71
N GLN A 254 5.05 -27.68 0.11
CA GLN A 254 4.19 -27.62 -1.05
C GLN A 254 2.77 -27.11 -0.72
N LEU A 255 2.23 -26.24 -1.58
CA LEU A 255 0.80 -25.97 -1.61
C LEU A 255 0.08 -27.19 -2.21
N ASP A 256 -0.51 -28.03 -1.36
CA ASP A 256 -1.29 -29.21 -1.76
C ASP A 256 -2.73 -29.07 -1.29
N ILE A 257 -3.61 -28.59 -2.18
CA ILE A 257 -5.05 -28.48 -1.93
C ILE A 257 -5.70 -29.73 -2.49
N ALA A 258 -6.17 -30.61 -1.61
CA ALA A 258 -6.84 -31.85 -1.99
C ALA A 258 -8.33 -31.59 -2.24
N GLU A 259 -8.96 -32.37 -3.13
CA GLU A 259 -10.42 -32.30 -3.35
C GLU A 259 -11.23 -32.58 -2.07
N SER A 260 -10.64 -33.32 -1.12
CA SER A 260 -11.24 -33.60 0.18
C SER A 260 -11.06 -32.48 1.22
N ASP A 261 -10.28 -31.44 0.92
CA ASP A 261 -10.08 -30.33 1.85
C ASP A 261 -11.37 -29.52 1.98
N SER A 262 -11.71 -29.17 3.22
CA SER A 262 -12.73 -28.15 3.46
C SER A 262 -12.22 -26.79 2.97
N TYR A 263 -13.13 -25.87 2.66
CA TYR A 263 -12.78 -24.49 2.30
C TYR A 263 -11.84 -23.84 3.32
N LEU A 264 -12.10 -24.03 4.62
CA LEU A 264 -11.23 -23.53 5.68
C LEU A 264 -9.81 -24.13 5.60
N MET A 265 -9.71 -25.44 5.35
CA MET A 265 -8.42 -26.11 5.22
C MET A 265 -7.64 -25.57 4.00
N ALA A 266 -8.32 -25.41 2.86
CA ALA A 266 -7.72 -24.84 1.65
C ALA A 266 -7.18 -23.43 1.91
N ARG A 267 -7.97 -22.55 2.53
CA ARG A 267 -7.54 -21.18 2.88
C ARG A 267 -6.34 -21.17 3.83
N MET A 268 -6.33 -22.03 4.84
CA MET A 268 -5.20 -22.14 5.77
C MET A 268 -3.92 -22.58 5.06
N LYS A 269 -4.03 -23.54 4.11
CA LYS A 269 -2.88 -24.01 3.31
C LYS A 269 -2.34 -22.91 2.39
N VAL A 270 -3.20 -22.18 1.69
CA VAL A 270 -2.80 -21.05 0.84
C VAL A 270 -2.10 -19.97 1.67
N ALA A 271 -2.71 -19.55 2.78
CA ALA A 271 -2.16 -18.46 3.56
C ALA A 271 -0.83 -18.83 4.25
N HIS A 272 -0.64 -20.11 4.61
CA HIS A 272 0.65 -20.62 5.04
C HIS A 272 1.70 -20.61 3.91
N HIS A 273 1.31 -20.95 2.69
CA HIS A 273 2.19 -20.89 1.53
C HIS A 273 2.63 -19.46 1.21
N ASN A 274 1.70 -18.50 1.23
CA ASN A 274 2.00 -17.09 0.98
C ASN A 274 3.00 -16.52 2.01
N MET A 275 2.87 -16.88 3.29
CA MET A 275 3.83 -16.49 4.32
C MET A 275 5.26 -16.95 3.99
N LYS A 276 5.43 -18.13 3.36
CA LYS A 276 6.74 -18.63 2.94
C LYS A 276 7.30 -17.83 1.77
N LEU A 277 6.47 -17.55 0.78
CA LEU A 277 6.83 -16.69 -0.36
C LEU A 277 7.27 -15.30 0.14
N ASP A 278 6.57 -14.74 1.13
CA ASP A 278 6.95 -13.47 1.74
C ASP A 278 8.31 -13.54 2.45
N MET A 279 8.63 -14.63 3.16
CA MET A 279 9.96 -14.80 3.76
C MET A 279 11.06 -14.87 2.70
N ASP A 280 10.82 -15.59 1.60
CA ASP A 280 11.76 -15.68 0.48
C ASP A 280 11.91 -14.32 -0.22
N TYR A 281 10.84 -13.55 -0.38
CA TYR A 281 10.87 -12.18 -0.89
C TYR A 281 11.68 -11.24 0.02
N ILE A 282 11.44 -11.24 1.34
CA ILE A 282 12.20 -10.42 2.31
C ILE A 282 13.69 -10.80 2.28
N ALA A 283 14.00 -12.07 2.06
CA ALA A 283 15.35 -12.58 1.87
C ALA A 283 15.97 -12.26 0.49
N SER A 284 15.24 -11.53 -0.38
CA SER A 284 15.58 -11.25 -1.78
C SER A 284 15.88 -12.50 -2.60
N LEU A 285 15.19 -13.61 -2.30
CA LEU A 285 15.21 -14.82 -3.11
C LEU A 285 14.14 -14.79 -4.21
N LEU A 286 13.10 -13.96 -4.02
CA LEU A 286 12.06 -13.70 -5.01
C LEU A 286 12.06 -12.21 -5.39
N SER A 287 11.70 -11.90 -6.63
CA SER A 287 11.63 -10.52 -7.12
C SER A 287 10.33 -9.80 -6.77
N MET A 288 9.26 -10.56 -6.46
CA MET A 288 7.94 -10.03 -6.14
C MET A 288 7.38 -10.66 -4.87
N LYS A 289 6.60 -9.87 -4.12
CA LYS A 289 5.91 -10.28 -2.90
C LYS A 289 4.67 -11.11 -3.26
N SER A 290 4.12 -11.89 -2.34
CA SER A 290 2.85 -12.59 -2.58
C SER A 290 1.67 -11.82 -1.97
N VAL A 291 1.36 -10.63 -2.52
CA VAL A 291 0.28 -9.75 -2.00
C VAL A 291 -0.94 -9.69 -2.90
N ASP A 292 -2.11 -9.78 -2.28
CA ASP A 292 -3.42 -9.76 -2.93
C ASP A 292 -3.62 -8.48 -3.76
N ASP A 293 -2.99 -7.38 -3.31
CA ASP A 293 -3.00 -6.04 -3.88
C ASP A 293 -2.50 -5.96 -5.34
N TYR A 294 -1.90 -7.01 -5.94
CA TYR A 294 -1.61 -7.02 -7.38
C TYR A 294 -2.84 -7.29 -8.26
N ALA A 295 -3.91 -7.84 -7.68
CA ALA A 295 -5.15 -8.21 -8.38
C ALA A 295 -6.28 -7.19 -8.13
N GLU A 296 -5.93 -5.91 -8.08
CA GLU A 296 -6.86 -4.78 -7.97
C GLU A 296 -6.45 -3.61 -8.88
N SER A 297 -7.44 -2.78 -9.23
CA SER A 297 -7.21 -1.54 -9.97
C SER A 297 -6.71 -0.45 -9.01
N ASN A 298 -5.39 -0.46 -8.73
CA ASN A 298 -4.77 0.48 -7.81
C ASN A 298 -3.30 0.79 -8.16
N ALA A 299 -2.72 1.74 -7.44
CA ALA A 299 -1.31 2.14 -7.50
C ALA A 299 -0.79 2.38 -6.08
N PHE A 300 0.53 2.23 -5.88
CA PHE A 300 1.12 2.31 -4.54
C PHE A 300 2.53 2.88 -4.53
N TYR A 301 2.89 3.50 -3.41
CA TYR A 301 4.27 3.82 -3.07
C TYR A 301 4.72 3.18 -1.76
N MET A 302 5.85 2.49 -1.84
CA MET A 302 6.49 1.79 -0.75
C MET A 302 7.73 2.52 -0.25
N LYS A 303 7.57 3.33 0.80
CA LYS A 303 8.65 4.16 1.39
C LYS A 303 9.88 3.36 1.86
N ILE A 304 9.71 2.12 2.33
CA ILE A 304 10.81 1.27 2.83
C ILE A 304 11.69 0.76 1.67
N PHE A 305 11.11 0.61 0.48
CA PHE A 305 11.86 0.21 -0.72
C PHE A 305 12.13 1.38 -1.66
N ASN A 306 11.61 2.57 -1.33
CA ASN A 306 11.55 3.71 -2.24
C ASN A 306 11.06 3.30 -3.64
N SER A 307 9.91 2.60 -3.68
CA SER A 307 9.43 1.93 -4.89
C SER A 307 7.99 2.28 -5.21
N LEU A 308 7.71 2.56 -6.48
CA LEU A 308 6.39 2.78 -7.07
C LEU A 308 5.85 1.48 -7.66
N THR A 309 4.58 1.16 -7.46
CA THR A 309 3.90 0.05 -8.15
C THR A 309 2.64 0.56 -8.84
N LEU A 310 2.48 0.24 -10.13
CA LEU A 310 1.21 0.40 -10.86
C LEU A 310 0.69 -0.98 -11.21
N ASN A 311 -0.53 -1.33 -10.79
CA ASN A 311 -1.09 -2.64 -11.10
C ASN A 311 -1.56 -2.73 -12.55
N VAL A 312 -1.59 -3.94 -13.10
CA VAL A 312 -2.10 -4.20 -14.46
C VAL A 312 -3.54 -3.72 -14.61
N MET A 313 -4.41 -4.02 -13.64
CA MET A 313 -5.84 -3.66 -13.72
C MET A 313 -6.09 -2.16 -13.66
N PHE A 314 -5.13 -1.36 -13.18
CA PHE A 314 -5.19 0.10 -13.21
C PHE A 314 -4.78 0.67 -14.59
N LEU A 315 -4.02 -0.09 -15.37
CA LEU A 315 -3.45 0.30 -16.66
C LEU A 315 -4.30 -0.21 -17.84
N ASP A 316 -5.63 -0.19 -17.68
CA ASP A 316 -6.58 -0.72 -18.64
C ASP A 316 -7.72 0.27 -18.92
N ASP A 317 -8.49 0.00 -19.98
CA ASP A 317 -9.61 0.84 -20.35
C ASP A 317 -10.73 0.84 -19.27
N PRO A 318 -11.47 1.95 -19.07
CA PRO A 318 -11.37 3.24 -19.77
C PRO A 318 -10.33 4.21 -19.16
N LEU A 319 -9.57 3.82 -18.14
CA LEU A 319 -8.62 4.73 -17.47
C LEU A 319 -7.37 4.98 -18.31
N PHE A 320 -6.86 3.94 -18.97
CA PHE A 320 -5.62 4.01 -19.74
C PHE A 320 -5.63 3.01 -20.89
N ASP A 321 -5.19 3.47 -22.06
CA ASP A 321 -4.99 2.62 -23.22
C ASP A 321 -3.85 3.18 -24.08
N SER A 322 -3.03 2.30 -24.65
CA SER A 322 -1.87 2.63 -25.48
C SER A 322 -2.26 3.52 -26.68
N THR A 323 -3.46 3.34 -27.21
CA THR A 323 -4.01 4.04 -28.38
C THR A 323 -4.51 5.45 -28.09
N PHE A 324 -4.70 5.82 -26.82
CA PHE A 324 -5.15 7.17 -26.47
C PHE A 324 -4.11 8.23 -26.85
N PRO A 325 -4.52 9.47 -27.18
CA PRO A 325 -3.59 10.58 -27.38
C PRO A 325 -2.64 10.76 -26.19
N THR A 326 -1.42 11.22 -26.42
CA THR A 326 -0.39 11.39 -25.38
C THR A 326 -0.90 12.27 -24.23
N TYR A 327 -1.56 13.38 -24.58
CA TYR A 327 -2.10 14.31 -23.60
C TYR A 327 -3.20 13.66 -22.74
N ALA A 328 -4.00 12.77 -23.33
CA ALA A 328 -5.08 12.07 -22.63
C ALA A 328 -4.50 11.05 -21.65
N LYS A 329 -3.51 10.27 -22.06
CA LYS A 329 -2.78 9.35 -21.17
C LYS A 329 -2.19 10.07 -19.94
N ILE A 330 -1.57 11.24 -20.16
CA ILE A 330 -1.03 12.07 -19.07
C ILE A 330 -2.15 12.60 -18.17
N ALA A 331 -3.24 13.12 -18.74
CA ALA A 331 -4.31 13.72 -17.96
C ALA A 331 -5.13 12.67 -17.17
N SER A 332 -5.29 11.46 -17.72
CA SER A 332 -6.02 10.37 -17.06
C SER A 332 -5.27 9.85 -15.84
N ILE A 333 -4.03 9.36 -15.99
CA ILE A 333 -3.33 8.68 -14.89
C ILE A 333 -2.08 9.40 -14.39
N GLY A 334 -1.61 10.46 -15.06
CA GLY A 334 -0.39 11.15 -14.68
C GLY A 334 -0.46 11.79 -13.30
N ALA A 335 -1.64 12.27 -12.88
CA ALA A 335 -1.84 12.80 -11.53
C ALA A 335 -1.74 11.71 -10.46
N ILE A 336 -2.22 10.49 -10.76
CA ILE A 336 -2.14 9.33 -9.86
C ILE A 336 -0.69 8.84 -9.78
N ILE A 337 0.02 8.73 -10.91
CA ILE A 337 1.45 8.40 -10.92
C ILE A 337 2.25 9.41 -10.09
N GLY A 338 1.97 10.71 -10.29
CA GLY A 338 2.65 11.76 -9.55
C GLY A 338 2.25 11.81 -8.07
N HIS A 339 1.04 11.37 -7.73
CA HIS A 339 0.57 11.19 -6.35
C HIS A 339 1.39 10.11 -5.64
N GLU A 340 1.55 8.94 -6.26
CA GLU A 340 2.37 7.87 -5.69
C GLU A 340 3.84 8.30 -5.54
N ILE A 341 4.43 8.97 -6.53
CA ILE A 341 5.78 9.55 -6.39
C ILE A 341 5.81 10.59 -5.25
N GLY A 342 4.72 11.35 -5.10
CA GLY A 342 4.49 12.34 -4.05
C GLY A 342 4.52 11.76 -2.64
N HIS A 343 4.13 10.50 -2.44
CA HIS A 343 4.27 9.83 -1.15
C HIS A 343 5.73 9.70 -0.70
N GLY A 344 6.70 9.77 -1.62
CA GLY A 344 8.11 9.89 -1.27
C GLY A 344 8.45 11.18 -0.49
N PHE A 345 7.57 12.18 -0.53
CA PHE A 345 7.82 13.54 -0.04
C PHE A 345 6.69 14.10 0.82
N ASP A 346 5.62 13.32 1.04
CA ASP A 346 4.56 13.65 1.99
C ASP A 346 5.10 13.76 3.44
N PRO A 347 4.30 14.24 4.42
CA PRO A 347 4.75 14.44 5.80
C PRO A 347 5.34 13.20 6.49
N LYS A 348 5.03 11.98 6.03
CA LYS A 348 5.62 10.73 6.52
C LYS A 348 6.79 10.31 5.63
N GLY A 349 6.62 10.28 4.32
CA GLY A 349 7.62 9.75 3.37
C GLY A 349 8.89 10.58 3.28
N ARG A 350 8.83 11.89 3.55
CA ARG A 350 10.01 12.77 3.59
C ARG A 350 11.09 12.35 4.60
N PHE A 351 10.74 11.50 5.58
CA PHE A 351 11.70 11.00 6.57
C PHE A 351 12.45 9.75 6.12
N PHE A 352 12.14 9.22 4.94
CA PHE A 352 12.83 8.08 4.34
C PHE A 352 13.81 8.60 3.28
N ASP A 353 15.07 8.16 3.33
CA ASP A 353 16.07 8.51 2.34
C ASP A 353 15.91 7.71 1.04
N GLU A 354 16.86 7.85 0.11
CA GLU A 354 16.81 7.22 -1.20
C GLU A 354 16.91 5.69 -1.18
N ASN A 355 17.31 5.12 -0.04
CA ASN A 355 17.40 3.67 0.18
C ASN A 355 16.31 3.19 1.17
N GLY A 356 15.29 4.01 1.42
CA GLY A 356 14.18 3.70 2.31
C GLY A 356 14.56 3.64 3.79
N LYS A 357 15.66 4.29 4.21
CA LYS A 357 16.06 4.35 5.62
C LYS A 357 15.53 5.61 6.28
N ILE A 358 15.07 5.48 7.52
CA ILE A 358 14.65 6.63 8.32
C ILE A 358 15.84 7.53 8.60
N ARG A 359 15.81 8.74 8.04
CA ARG A 359 16.84 9.76 8.20
C ARG A 359 16.21 11.15 8.07
N ASN A 360 16.53 12.05 8.99
CA ASN A 360 16.21 13.46 8.78
C ASN A 360 17.27 14.09 7.86
N TRP A 361 16.94 14.22 6.58
CA TRP A 361 17.83 14.75 5.53
C TRP A 361 17.42 16.15 5.04
N TRP A 362 16.39 16.74 5.65
CA TRP A 362 15.93 18.11 5.43
C TRP A 362 16.58 19.05 6.45
N THR A 363 16.85 20.30 6.06
CA THR A 363 17.29 21.31 7.03
C THR A 363 16.15 21.64 8.02
N PRO A 364 16.45 22.13 9.23
CA PRO A 364 15.43 22.62 10.17
C PRO A 364 14.54 23.70 9.56
N GLU A 365 15.11 24.60 8.76
CA GLU A 365 14.42 25.70 8.09
C GLU A 365 13.44 25.17 7.03
N ASP A 366 13.88 24.24 6.18
CA ASP A 366 13.01 23.62 5.17
C ASP A 366 11.89 22.80 5.84
N SER A 367 12.19 22.15 6.96
CA SER A 367 11.18 21.42 7.74
C SER A 367 10.11 22.35 8.30
N ALA A 368 10.51 23.51 8.83
CA ALA A 368 9.57 24.50 9.36
C ALA A 368 8.69 25.12 8.27
N GLU A 369 9.27 25.50 7.13
CA GLU A 369 8.50 26.08 6.00
C GLU A 369 7.58 25.03 5.36
N TYR A 370 8.03 23.78 5.19
CA TYR A 370 7.18 22.68 4.75
C TYR A 370 5.96 22.50 5.66
N ASN A 371 6.17 22.46 6.99
CA ASN A 371 5.08 22.28 7.96
C ASN A 371 4.07 23.42 7.89
N LYS A 372 4.53 24.66 7.69
CA LYS A 372 3.65 25.83 7.51
C LYS A 372 2.83 25.72 6.22
N ARG A 373 3.41 25.23 5.13
CA ARG A 373 2.70 25.00 3.86
C ARG A 373 1.69 23.87 3.96
N ALA A 374 2.07 22.76 4.60
CA ALA A 374 1.16 21.66 4.93
C ALA A 374 -0.01 22.13 5.81
N GLN A 375 0.25 23.00 6.80
CA GLN A 375 -0.82 23.59 7.63
C GLN A 375 -1.84 24.37 6.81
N CYS A 376 -1.43 25.05 5.73
CA CYS A 376 -2.37 25.71 4.83
C CYS A 376 -3.38 24.70 4.23
N LEU A 377 -2.91 23.53 3.81
CA LEU A 377 -3.76 22.46 3.26
C LEU A 377 -4.67 21.85 4.33
N ILE A 378 -4.14 21.64 5.55
CA ILE A 378 -4.94 21.19 6.70
C ILE A 378 -6.11 22.16 6.94
N ASP A 379 -5.81 23.46 6.98
CA ASP A 379 -6.82 24.49 7.18
C ASP A 379 -7.82 24.54 6.02
N GLN A 380 -7.36 24.35 4.78
CA GLN A 380 -8.21 24.33 3.59
C GLN A 380 -9.25 23.21 3.67
N TYR A 381 -8.82 21.98 3.96
CA TYR A 381 -9.74 20.83 4.04
C TYR A 381 -10.65 20.88 5.26
N SER A 382 -10.13 21.31 6.41
CA SER A 382 -10.93 21.41 7.64
C SER A 382 -12.04 22.46 7.54
N ASN A 383 -11.90 23.44 6.64
CA ASN A 383 -12.93 24.45 6.35
C ASN A 383 -13.74 24.15 5.07
N TYR A 384 -13.48 23.04 4.39
CA TYR A 384 -14.18 22.66 3.18
C TYR A 384 -15.64 22.35 3.48
N ASP A 385 -16.54 22.94 2.70
CA ASP A 385 -17.98 22.71 2.81
C ASP A 385 -18.38 21.54 1.93
N ASP A 386 -18.13 20.33 2.42
CA ASP A 386 -18.40 19.12 1.65
C ASP A 386 -19.91 18.87 1.49
N HIS A 387 -20.34 18.50 0.29
CA HIS A 387 -21.76 18.31 -0.01
C HIS A 387 -22.40 17.14 0.76
N SER A 388 -21.61 16.17 1.22
CA SER A 388 -22.07 15.01 1.97
C SER A 388 -21.87 15.19 3.48
N PHE A 389 -20.78 15.83 3.88
CA PHE A 389 -20.34 15.88 5.28
C PHE A 389 -20.36 17.28 5.91
N GLY A 390 -20.60 18.33 5.13
CA GLY A 390 -20.48 19.73 5.56
C GLY A 390 -19.09 20.08 6.05
N LYS A 391 -18.99 21.14 6.87
CA LYS A 391 -17.73 21.63 7.46
C LYS A 391 -17.29 20.85 8.70
N ASN A 392 -17.29 19.52 8.61
CA ASN A 392 -16.93 18.63 9.72
C ASN A 392 -15.62 17.86 9.48
N LEU A 393 -14.97 18.05 8.33
CA LEU A 393 -13.81 17.27 7.92
C LEU A 393 -12.53 17.67 8.68
N ASN A 394 -11.55 16.78 8.71
CA ASN A 394 -10.30 16.95 9.46
C ASN A 394 -9.08 16.86 8.53
N GLY A 395 -8.44 18.00 8.26
CA GLY A 395 -7.26 18.08 7.40
C GLY A 395 -6.03 17.40 7.97
N SER A 396 -5.93 17.25 9.29
CA SER A 396 -4.77 16.61 9.92
C SER A 396 -4.71 15.11 9.64
N THR A 397 -5.87 14.45 9.51
CA THR A 397 -5.93 13.02 9.17
C THR A 397 -5.52 12.77 7.73
N THR A 398 -5.83 13.70 6.83
CA THR A 398 -5.71 13.51 5.38
C THR A 398 -4.50 14.20 4.74
N ILE A 399 -3.63 14.83 5.53
CA ILE A 399 -2.54 15.67 5.02
C ILE A 399 -1.51 14.92 4.18
N THR A 400 -1.28 13.63 4.46
CA THR A 400 -0.42 12.76 3.65
C THR A 400 -0.92 12.71 2.21
N GLU A 401 -2.18 12.31 2.03
CA GLU A 401 -2.84 12.19 0.73
C GLU A 401 -3.00 13.53 0.00
N MET A 402 -3.35 14.59 0.73
CA MET A 402 -3.49 15.92 0.12
C MET A 402 -2.18 16.47 -0.42
N VAL A 403 -1.05 16.21 0.27
CA VAL A 403 0.27 16.61 -0.24
C VAL A 403 0.59 15.84 -1.52
N SER A 404 0.37 14.52 -1.52
CA SER A 404 0.60 13.68 -2.70
C SER A 404 -0.27 14.13 -3.88
N ASP A 405 -1.55 14.44 -3.67
CA ASP A 405 -2.44 14.99 -4.70
C ASP A 405 -1.87 16.29 -5.32
N ILE A 406 -1.43 17.24 -4.49
CA ILE A 406 -0.86 18.52 -4.97
C ILE A 406 0.38 18.28 -5.84
N ILE A 407 1.30 17.41 -5.41
CA ILE A 407 2.49 17.06 -6.18
C ILE A 407 2.07 16.37 -7.49
N GLY A 408 1.11 15.45 -7.42
CA GLY A 408 0.62 14.68 -8.55
C GLY A 408 0.02 15.55 -9.65
N TYR A 409 -0.95 16.41 -9.31
CA TYR A 409 -1.55 17.33 -10.27
C TYR A 409 -0.53 18.29 -10.88
N GLN A 410 0.42 18.82 -10.07
CA GLN A 410 1.44 19.71 -10.58
C GLN A 410 2.40 18.99 -11.55
N ALA A 411 2.82 17.77 -11.23
CA ALA A 411 3.71 16.99 -12.07
C ALA A 411 3.04 16.56 -13.39
N ALA A 412 1.78 16.12 -13.31
CA ALA A 412 0.98 15.77 -14.47
C ALA A 412 0.76 16.96 -15.40
N LEU A 413 0.42 18.14 -14.85
CA LEU A 413 0.26 19.35 -15.66
C LEU A 413 1.59 19.79 -16.29
N ASN A 414 2.71 19.68 -15.56
CA ASN A 414 4.04 19.97 -16.11
C ASN A 414 4.41 19.04 -17.26
N ALA A 415 4.03 17.76 -17.21
CA ALA A 415 4.21 16.83 -18.31
C ALA A 415 3.26 17.14 -19.48
N TYR A 416 1.99 17.42 -19.18
CA TYR A 416 0.96 17.76 -20.15
C TYR A 416 1.34 18.98 -21.00
N ASN A 417 1.88 20.03 -20.35
CA ASN A 417 2.31 21.26 -21.02
C ASN A 417 3.52 21.08 -21.95
N LYS A 418 4.22 19.93 -21.89
CA LYS A 418 5.32 19.60 -22.81
C LYS A 418 4.83 18.91 -24.09
N VAL A 419 3.57 18.49 -24.14
CA VAL A 419 3.00 17.82 -25.30
C VAL A 419 2.82 18.81 -26.45
N ASP A 420 3.30 18.44 -27.64
CA ASP A 420 3.06 19.19 -28.86
C ASP A 420 1.65 18.88 -29.39
N MET A 421 0.66 19.64 -28.91
CA MET A 421 -0.75 19.45 -29.25
C MET A 421 -1.03 19.52 -30.75
N SER A 422 -0.14 20.11 -31.57
CA SER A 422 -0.32 20.16 -33.02
C SER A 422 -0.17 18.80 -33.72
N LYS A 423 0.40 17.80 -33.02
CA LYS A 423 0.63 16.44 -33.52
C LYS A 423 -0.33 15.42 -32.93
N GLU A 424 -1.17 15.83 -31.99
CA GLU A 424 -2.07 14.93 -31.27
C GLU A 424 -3.47 14.95 -31.90
N PRO A 425 -4.13 13.79 -32.07
CA PRO A 425 -5.51 13.77 -32.51
C PRO A 425 -6.43 14.23 -31.37
N SER A 426 -7.50 14.95 -31.70
CA SER A 426 -8.55 15.29 -30.76
C SER A 426 -9.33 14.05 -30.30
N ILE A 427 -9.83 14.07 -29.06
CA ILE A 427 -10.80 13.08 -28.58
C ILE A 427 -12.12 13.29 -29.33
N PHE A 428 -12.70 12.19 -29.82
CA PHE A 428 -13.98 12.20 -30.54
C PHE A 428 -15.09 12.82 -29.69
N GLY A 429 -15.80 13.81 -30.25
CA GLY A 429 -16.87 14.54 -29.58
C GLY A 429 -16.38 15.68 -28.66
N PHE A 430 -15.08 15.92 -28.59
CA PHE A 430 -14.44 17.00 -27.83
C PHE A 430 -13.47 17.81 -28.69
N GLU A 431 -13.68 17.84 -30.01
CA GLU A 431 -12.82 18.55 -30.97
C GLU A 431 -12.77 20.07 -30.72
N ASP A 432 -13.83 20.64 -30.15
CA ASP A 432 -13.95 22.06 -29.82
C ASP A 432 -13.42 22.41 -28.41
N GLU A 433 -13.06 21.42 -27.60
CA GLU A 433 -12.59 21.65 -26.23
C GLU A 433 -11.12 22.14 -26.25
N GLN A 434 -10.85 23.21 -25.50
CA GLN A 434 -9.49 23.75 -25.42
C GLN A 434 -8.56 22.75 -24.70
N PRO A 435 -7.31 22.54 -25.18
CA PRO A 435 -6.39 21.61 -24.56
C PRO A 435 -6.12 21.87 -23.08
N ASP A 436 -6.12 23.13 -22.63
CA ASP A 436 -5.89 23.48 -21.22
C ASP A 436 -7.03 23.02 -20.29
N LYS A 437 -8.29 23.10 -20.73
CA LYS A 437 -9.45 22.56 -20.01
C LYS A 437 -9.49 21.04 -20.02
N MET A 438 -9.10 20.44 -21.15
CA MET A 438 -9.14 18.99 -21.34
C MET A 438 -8.36 18.23 -20.26
N PHE A 439 -7.18 18.74 -19.87
CA PHE A 439 -6.40 18.18 -18.76
C PHE A 439 -7.25 18.03 -17.49
N PHE A 440 -7.91 19.11 -17.09
CA PHE A 440 -8.67 19.14 -15.84
C PHE A 440 -9.95 18.31 -15.90
N HIS A 441 -10.62 18.26 -17.05
CA HIS A 441 -11.78 17.37 -17.23
C HIS A 441 -11.38 15.91 -17.07
N LEU A 442 -10.37 15.45 -17.81
CA LEU A 442 -9.92 14.06 -17.76
C LEU A 442 -9.41 13.67 -16.38
N ALA A 443 -8.62 14.52 -15.73
CA ALA A 443 -8.12 14.24 -14.39
C ALA A 443 -9.25 14.13 -13.36
N ALA A 444 -10.30 14.95 -13.47
CA ALA A 444 -11.46 14.91 -12.58
C ALA A 444 -12.34 13.66 -12.77
N LEU A 445 -12.33 13.02 -13.96
CA LEU A 445 -13.15 11.83 -14.22
C LEU A 445 -12.76 10.64 -13.33
N ASN A 446 -11.50 10.54 -12.89
CA ASN A 446 -11.04 9.50 -11.97
C ASN A 446 -11.81 9.48 -10.64
N TRP A 447 -12.36 10.63 -10.23
CA TRP A 447 -12.98 10.83 -8.92
C TRP A 447 -14.51 10.88 -9.02
N CYS A 448 -15.07 10.56 -10.19
CA CYS A 448 -16.51 10.53 -10.39
C CYS A 448 -17.11 9.27 -9.75
N GLY A 449 -17.89 9.46 -8.68
CA GLY A 449 -18.56 8.37 -7.97
C GLY A 449 -19.95 8.74 -7.47
N PRO A 450 -20.75 7.76 -7.03
CA PRO A 450 -22.00 8.04 -6.36
C PRO A 450 -21.77 8.79 -5.04
N LYS A 451 -22.80 9.47 -4.55
CA LYS A 451 -22.75 10.11 -3.22
C LYS A 451 -22.41 9.03 -2.17
N PRO A 452 -21.47 9.30 -1.24
CA PRO A 452 -21.13 8.31 -0.22
C PRO A 452 -22.33 7.94 0.64
N HIS A 453 -22.43 6.63 0.95
CA HIS A 453 -23.49 6.07 1.79
C HIS A 453 -23.06 5.83 3.25
N TYR A 454 -21.77 6.00 3.56
CA TYR A 454 -21.21 5.81 4.90
C TYR A 454 -21.41 7.04 5.81
N SER A 455 -21.27 6.83 7.11
CA SER A 455 -21.47 7.88 8.12
C SER A 455 -20.32 8.89 8.19
N LEU A 456 -20.58 10.08 8.74
CA LEU A 456 -19.52 11.05 9.05
C LEU A 456 -18.45 10.47 9.98
N ALA A 457 -18.83 9.64 10.96
CA ALA A 457 -17.88 9.02 11.88
C ALA A 457 -16.88 8.12 11.13
N TYR A 458 -17.38 7.34 10.16
CA TYR A 458 -16.54 6.54 9.28
C TYR A 458 -15.62 7.41 8.41
N GLN A 459 -16.14 8.49 7.82
CA GLN A 459 -15.34 9.40 6.98
C GLN A 459 -14.21 10.08 7.77
N LEU A 460 -14.44 10.41 9.04
CA LEU A 460 -13.44 11.04 9.90
C LEU A 460 -12.26 10.13 10.24
N GLU A 461 -12.43 8.82 10.07
CA GLU A 461 -11.36 7.81 10.23
C GLU A 461 -10.61 7.55 8.91
N GLN A 462 -11.09 8.05 7.77
CA GLN A 462 -10.43 7.87 6.48
C GLN A 462 -9.21 8.78 6.36
N VAL A 463 -8.14 8.19 5.84
CA VAL A 463 -6.86 8.82 5.50
C VAL A 463 -6.94 9.61 4.20
N HIS A 464 -7.80 9.21 3.27
CA HIS A 464 -8.05 9.94 2.05
C HIS A 464 -9.06 11.10 2.26
N PRO A 465 -8.85 12.26 1.61
CA PRO A 465 -9.87 13.27 1.47
C PRO A 465 -11.09 12.71 0.72
N THR A 466 -12.24 13.38 0.82
CA THR A 466 -13.39 13.05 -0.04
C THR A 466 -13.02 13.20 -1.51
N ASP A 467 -13.53 12.33 -2.39
CA ASP A 467 -13.24 12.36 -3.84
C ASP A 467 -13.48 13.74 -4.46
N ASN A 468 -14.56 14.42 -4.04
CA ASN A 468 -14.85 15.79 -4.46
C ASN A 468 -13.73 16.78 -4.09
N PHE A 469 -13.12 16.62 -2.91
CA PHE A 469 -12.00 17.45 -2.50
C PHE A 469 -10.70 17.06 -3.20
N ARG A 470 -10.48 15.78 -3.52
CA ARG A 470 -9.33 15.34 -4.33
C ARG A 470 -9.31 15.97 -5.72
N VAL A 471 -10.46 16.41 -6.23
CA VAL A 471 -10.56 17.31 -7.38
C VAL A 471 -10.47 18.77 -6.95
N ASN A 472 -11.44 19.26 -6.18
CA ASN A 472 -11.62 20.69 -5.98
C ASN A 472 -10.51 21.35 -5.15
N GLY A 473 -9.96 20.64 -4.16
CA GLY A 473 -8.92 21.14 -3.26
C GLY A 473 -7.64 21.49 -4.01
N PRO A 474 -6.98 20.51 -4.67
CA PRO A 474 -5.80 20.77 -5.49
C PRO A 474 -6.05 21.78 -6.61
N LEU A 475 -7.14 21.62 -7.38
CA LEU A 475 -7.41 22.49 -8.53
C LEU A 475 -7.71 23.95 -8.12
N ALA A 476 -8.37 24.18 -6.99
CA ALA A 476 -8.55 25.53 -6.45
C ALA A 476 -7.23 26.21 -6.08
N ASN A 477 -6.17 25.45 -5.78
CA ASN A 477 -4.82 25.98 -5.54
C ASN A 477 -4.03 26.22 -6.83
N MET A 478 -4.46 25.68 -7.97
CA MET A 478 -3.76 25.85 -9.24
C MET A 478 -4.19 27.15 -9.94
N LYS A 479 -3.22 27.96 -10.37
CA LYS A 479 -3.49 29.17 -11.16
C LYS A 479 -3.96 28.82 -12.58
N SER A 480 -3.33 27.80 -13.17
CA SER A 480 -3.65 27.27 -14.50
C SER A 480 -5.11 26.81 -14.62
N PHE A 481 -5.66 26.17 -13.59
CA PHE A 481 -7.08 25.81 -13.55
C PHE A 481 -7.98 27.05 -13.65
N ALA A 482 -7.72 28.04 -12.79
CA ALA A 482 -8.51 29.26 -12.79
C ALA A 482 -8.42 30.04 -14.11
N GLU A 483 -7.27 29.99 -14.79
CA GLU A 483 -7.06 30.59 -16.11
C GLU A 483 -7.83 29.84 -17.21
N ALA A 484 -7.69 28.51 -17.28
CA ALA A 484 -8.37 27.67 -18.27
C ALA A 484 -9.91 27.82 -18.22
N PHE A 485 -10.48 27.95 -17.03
CA PHE A 485 -11.92 28.12 -16.82
C PHE A 485 -12.38 29.57 -16.62
N ASN A 486 -11.47 30.55 -16.74
CA ASN A 486 -11.75 31.97 -16.47
C ASN A 486 -12.46 32.22 -15.14
N CYS A 487 -12.04 31.53 -14.08
CA CYS A 487 -12.66 31.62 -12.76
C CYS A 487 -12.40 33.01 -12.12
N PRO A 488 -13.44 33.76 -11.71
CA PRO A 488 -13.27 35.05 -11.04
C PRO A 488 -12.48 34.94 -9.73
N VAL A 489 -11.62 35.91 -9.44
CA VAL A 489 -10.87 35.95 -8.17
C VAL A 489 -11.82 36.01 -6.97
N GLY A 490 -11.65 35.10 -6.03
CA GLY A 490 -12.51 34.93 -4.85
C GLY A 490 -13.70 33.99 -5.06
N SER A 491 -13.90 33.43 -6.26
CA SER A 491 -14.83 32.32 -6.45
C SER A 491 -14.33 31.05 -5.75
N PRO A 492 -15.19 30.06 -5.47
CA PRO A 492 -14.80 28.84 -4.75
C PRO A 492 -13.59 28.12 -5.37
N MET A 493 -13.50 28.09 -6.71
CA MET A 493 -12.40 27.46 -7.44
C MET A 493 -11.25 28.41 -7.82
N ASN A 494 -11.31 29.66 -7.38
CA ASN A 494 -10.18 30.60 -7.49
C ASN A 494 -10.09 31.47 -6.22
N PRO A 495 -9.81 30.87 -5.06
CA PRO A 495 -9.68 31.58 -3.80
C PRO A 495 -8.52 32.59 -3.85
N LYS A 496 -8.67 33.70 -3.12
CA LYS A 496 -7.61 34.74 -3.03
C LYS A 496 -6.32 34.20 -2.39
N LYS A 497 -6.45 33.30 -1.42
CA LYS A 497 -5.35 32.61 -0.76
C LYS A 497 -5.31 31.19 -1.31
N LYS A 498 -4.26 30.87 -2.07
CA LYS A 498 -3.96 29.52 -2.54
C LYS A 498 -2.89 28.91 -1.63
N CYS A 499 -2.97 27.61 -1.40
CA CYS A 499 -1.94 26.86 -0.69
C CYS A 499 -0.94 26.31 -1.71
N GLU A 500 0.34 26.60 -1.50
CA GLU A 500 1.43 26.16 -2.38
C GLU A 500 2.42 25.31 -1.59
N LEU A 501 2.76 24.14 -2.11
CA LEU A 501 3.67 23.22 -1.42
C LEU A 501 5.14 23.43 -1.80
N PHE A 502 5.48 23.52 -3.09
CA PHE A 502 6.87 23.60 -3.58
C PHE A 502 7.19 24.88 -4.33
#